data_AF-A0A382EQD5-F1
#
_entry.id   AF-A0A382EQD5-F1
#
_cell.length_a   1.000
_cell.length_b   1.000
_cell.length_c   1.000
_cell.angle_alpha   90.00
_cell.angle_beta   90.00
_cell.angle_gamma   90.00
#
_symmetry.space_group_name_H-M   'P 1'
#
loop_
_entity.id
_entity.type
_entity.pdbx_description
1 polymer ?
#
loop_
_entity_poly.entity_id
_entity_poly.type
_entity_poly.pdbx_seq_one_letter_code
_entity_poly.pdbx_strand_id
1 'polypeptide(L)' 'MKKAVDDVFITMEKNPGDFLSTFDKNVEKVAKKQGVKVKDIMNYFDKEMLTI' A
#
# COMPACT_ATOMS: atom_id res chain seq x y z
N MET A 1 -9.18 4.66 5.30
CA MET A 1 -8.50 3.58 4.54
C MET A 1 -8.29 3.93 3.08
N LYS A 2 -9.33 4.27 2.30
CA LYS A 2 -9.19 4.63 0.87
C LYS A 2 -8.02 5.57 0.55
N LYS A 3 -7.92 6.74 1.19
CA LYS A 3 -6.79 7.69 0.98
C LYS A 3 -5.39 7.09 1.21
N ALA A 4 -5.25 6.20 2.19
CA ALA A 4 -3.95 5.58 2.49
C ALA A 4 -3.57 4.57 1.41
N VAL A 5 -4.56 3.89 0.84
CA VAL A 5 -4.38 2.92 -0.23
C VAL A 5 -4.18 3.65 -1.57
N ASP A 6 -4.97 4.69 -1.84
CA ASP A 6 -4.80 5.58 -3.01
C ASP A 6 -3.39 6.18 -3.05
N ASP A 7 -2.85 6.64 -1.92
CA ASP A 7 -1.48 7.16 -1.85
C ASP A 7 -0.43 6.08 -2.20
N VAL A 8 -0.64 4.83 -1.79
CA VAL A 8 0.25 3.71 -2.14
C VAL A 8 0.14 3.39 -3.63
N PHE A 9 -1.08 3.39 -4.19
CA PHE A 9 -1.33 3.14 -5.62
C PHE A 9 -0.78 4.23 -6.54
N ILE A 10 -0.86 5.51 -6.16
CA ILE A 10 -0.26 6.60 -6.94
C ILE A 10 1.27 6.51 -6.92
N THR A 11 1.84 6.08 -5.79
CA THR A 11 3.28 5.87 -5.66
C THR A 11 3.74 4.66 -6.49
N MET A 12 2.89 3.62 -6.58
CA MET A 12 3.03 2.47 -7.48
C MET A 12 3.05 2.85 -8.95
N GLU A 13 2.02 3.55 -9.42
CA GLU A 13 1.86 3.93 -10.83
C GLU A 13 3.05 4.75 -11.33
N LYS A 14 3.60 5.61 -10.48
CA LYS A 14 4.75 6.45 -10.82
C LYS A 14 6.05 5.70 -11.05
N ASN A 15 6.26 4.54 -10.41
CA ASN A 15 7.48 3.75 -10.56
C ASN A 15 7.22 2.25 -10.29
N PRO A 16 6.63 1.53 -11.25
CA PRO A 16 6.28 0.12 -11.07
C PRO A 16 7.51 -0.80 -10.95
N GLY A 17 8.66 -0.41 -11.49
CA GLY A 17 9.89 -1.22 -11.46
C GLY A 17 10.50 -1.40 -10.06
N ASP A 18 10.37 -0.39 -9.20
CA ASP A 18 10.83 -0.42 -7.81
C ASP A 18 9.69 -0.71 -6.82
N PHE A 19 8.51 -1.06 -7.33
CA PHE A 19 7.35 -1.24 -6.48
C PHE A 19 7.53 -2.40 -5.51
N LEU A 20 7.79 -3.62 -6.02
CA LEU A 20 7.92 -4.80 -5.18
C LEU A 20 9.09 -4.68 -4.19
N SER A 21 10.18 -4.00 -4.59
CA SER A 21 11.36 -3.81 -3.74
C SER A 21 11.15 -2.76 -2.64
N THR A 22 10.20 -1.83 -2.81
CA THR A 22 9.91 -0.75 -1.86
C THR A 22 8.53 -0.83 -1.20
N PHE A 23 7.71 -1.81 -1.58
CA PHE A 23 6.33 -1.96 -1.12
C PHE A 23 6.25 -2.04 0.39
N ASP A 24 6.95 -3.01 1.01
CA ASP A 24 6.94 -3.18 2.47
C ASP A 24 7.34 -1.88 3.21
N LYS A 25 8.38 -1.20 2.74
CA LYS A 25 8.85 0.07 3.33
C LYS A 25 7.80 1.18 3.21
N ASN A 26 7.08 1.25 2.09
CA ASN A 26 6.03 2.24 1.88
C ASN A 26 4.79 1.91 2.73
N VAL A 27 4.37 0.65 2.78
CA VAL A 27 3.26 0.20 3.63
C VAL A 27 3.55 0.50 5.10
N GLU A 28 4.76 0.23 5.59
CA GLU A 28 5.17 0.58 6.96
C GLU A 28 5.12 2.09 7.24
N LYS A 29 5.59 2.92 6.30
CA LYS A 29 5.55 4.38 6.43
C LYS A 29 4.12 4.90 6.48
N VAL A 30 3.26 4.42 5.58
CA VAL A 30 1.85 4.81 5.50
C VAL A 30 1.10 4.34 6.74
N ALA A 31 1.35 3.11 7.19
CA ALA A 31 0.81 2.55 8.43
C ALA A 31 1.12 3.42 9.64
N LYS A 32 2.40 3.81 9.81
CA LYS A 32 2.83 4.72 10.89
C LYS A 32 2.19 6.10 10.77
N LYS A 33 2.15 6.68 9.58
CA LYS A 33 1.59 8.02 9.34
C LYS A 33 0.09 8.10 9.62
N GLN A 34 -0.64 7.03 9.32
CA GLN A 34 -2.10 6.96 9.45
C GLN A 34 -2.55 6.29 10.76
N GLY A 35 -1.63 5.78 11.58
CA GLY A 35 -1.96 5.10 12.83
C GLY A 35 -2.69 3.77 12.63
N VAL A 36 -2.48 3.10 11.50
CA VAL A 36 -3.11 1.81 11.16
C VAL A 36 -2.10 0.69 11.17
N LYS A 37 -2.55 -0.56 11.31
CA LYS A 37 -1.64 -1.72 11.29
C LYS A 37 -1.27 -2.05 9.84
N VAL A 38 0.00 -2.39 9.62
CA VAL A 38 0.51 -2.89 8.34
C VAL A 38 -0.35 -4.04 7.81
N LYS A 39 -0.73 -4.99 8.68
CA LYS A 39 -1.58 -6.12 8.28
C LYS A 39 -2.92 -5.68 7.67
N ASP A 40 -3.49 -4.58 8.16
CA ASP A 40 -4.82 -4.13 7.71
C ASP A 40 -4.71 -3.49 6.31
N ILE A 41 -3.57 -2.85 6.01
CA ILE A 41 -3.25 -2.36 4.66
C ILE A 41 -2.99 -3.54 3.72
N MET A 42 -2.21 -4.55 4.14
CA MET A 42 -1.94 -5.75 3.34
C MET A 42 -3.23 -6.54 3.05
N ASN A 43 -4.08 -6.75 4.05
CA ASN A 43 -5.39 -7.41 3.85
C ASN A 43 -6.30 -6.64 2.89
N TYR A 44 -6.22 -5.31 2.89
CA TYR A 44 -6.98 -4.49 1.93
C TYR A 44 -6.42 -4.67 0.52
N PHE A 45 -5.09 -4.66 0.38
CA PHE A 45 -4.40 -4.93 -0.88
C PHE A 45 -4.73 -6.31 -1.44
N ASP A 46 -4.64 -7.36 -0.63
CA ASP A 46 -4.98 -8.73 -1.04
C ASP A 46 -6.41 -8.81 -1.54
N LYS A 47 -7.36 -8.16 -0.85
CA LYS A 47 -8.76 -8.13 -1.29
C LYS A 47 -8.94 -7.40 -2.61
N GLU A 48 -8.39 -6.21 -2.78
CA GLU A 48 -8.58 -5.45 -4.02
C GLU A 48 -7.83 -6.06 -5.21
N MET A 49 -6.63 -6.63 -4.99
CA MET A 49 -5.86 -7.30 -6.04
C MET A 49 -6.42 -8.68 -6.43
N LEU A 50 -7.03 -9.43 -5.49
CA LEU A 50 -7.72 -10.71 -5.80
C LEU A 50 -9.07 -10.50 -6.50
N THR A 51 -9.61 -9.28 -6.52
CA THR A 51 -10.92 -8.98 -7.13
C THR A 51 -10.78 -8.51 -8.59
N ILE A 52 -9.56 -8.50 -9.15
CA ILE A 52 -9.25 -8.14 -10.55
C ILE A 52 -9.10 -9.40 -11.41
#